data_AF-A0A7W6PJX6-F1
#
_entry.id   AF-A0A7W6PJX6-F1
#
_cell.length_a   1.000
_cell.length_b   1.000
_cell.length_c   1.000
_cell.angle_alpha   90.00
_cell.angle_beta   90.00
_cell.angle_gamma   90.00
#
_symmetry.space_group_name_H-M   'P 1'
#
loop_
_entity.id
_entity.type
_entity.pdbx_description
1 polymer ?
#
loop_
_entity_poly.entity_id
_entity_poly.type
_entity_poly.pdbx_seq_one_letter_code
_entity_poly.pdbx_strand_id
1 'polypeptide(L)'
;MRRFIPVLAAFAVTLVLAACGDKPGTANAATSAPGAPPANTPSPASTEADRQGRNDMIKECSGMRLHLSALPSGTDGSTKTHLEMERDGQRQEVSAPPEMADYTAVGLGCAEDAKGSSYFVVQYGELPYGCEFCEWFFLYDIKGQLLNHATPPLHTQDGQQSPNNDEYEHKLEALGLKHPELLPFQP
;
A
#
# COMPACT_ATOMS: atom_id res chain seq x y z
N MET A 1 -32.22 -27.73 40.39
CA MET A 1 -32.83 -26.41 40.69
C MET A 1 -32.15 -25.36 39.82
N ARG A 2 -32.94 -24.40 39.35
CA ARG A 2 -32.66 -23.17 38.56
C ARG A 2 -31.27 -22.56 38.82
N ARG A 3 -30.61 -21.88 37.86
CA ARG A 3 -31.06 -20.59 37.29
C ARG A 3 -30.40 -20.29 35.92
N PHE A 4 -31.26 -19.88 34.98
CA PHE A 4 -30.93 -19.18 33.74
C PHE A 4 -30.74 -17.69 34.03
N ILE A 5 -29.78 -17.04 33.36
CA ILE A 5 -29.65 -15.58 33.31
C ILE A 5 -29.59 -15.18 31.83
N PRO A 6 -30.59 -14.48 31.28
CA PRO A 6 -30.46 -13.78 30.01
C PRO A 6 -30.12 -12.30 30.28
N VAL A 7 -29.02 -11.82 29.72
CA VAL A 7 -28.70 -10.38 29.68
C VAL A 7 -29.30 -9.80 28.40
N LEU A 8 -30.20 -8.84 28.58
CA LEU A 8 -30.87 -8.09 27.53
C LEU A 8 -29.89 -7.22 26.74
N ALA A 9 -29.98 -7.28 25.41
CA ALA A 9 -29.43 -6.29 24.50
C ALA A 9 -30.44 -5.15 24.30
N ALA A 10 -30.01 -3.91 24.50
CA ALA A 10 -30.74 -2.72 24.11
C ALA A 10 -29.75 -1.76 23.42
N PHE A 11 -29.70 -1.81 22.09
CA PHE A 11 -29.03 -0.81 21.27
C PHE A 11 -30.09 0.20 20.82
N ALA A 12 -30.04 1.40 21.40
CA ALA A 12 -30.76 2.56 20.89
C ALA A 12 -29.82 3.31 19.93
N VAL A 13 -30.16 3.29 18.63
CA VAL A 13 -29.49 4.09 17.59
C VAL A 13 -30.27 5.39 17.45
N THR A 14 -29.68 6.50 17.85
CA THR A 14 -30.23 7.84 17.65
C THR A 14 -29.54 8.48 16.45
N LEU A 15 -30.26 8.58 15.33
CA LEU A 15 -29.82 9.29 14.12
C LEU A 15 -30.15 10.78 14.29
N VAL A 16 -29.13 11.65 14.29
CA VAL A 16 -29.33 13.11 14.26
C VAL A 16 -28.90 13.61 12.88
N LEU A 17 -29.87 13.95 12.03
CA LEU A 17 -29.66 14.75 10.82
C LEU A 17 -29.57 16.23 11.21
N ALA A 18 -28.41 16.84 11.05
CA ALA A 18 -28.26 18.28 11.07
C ALA A 18 -28.15 18.81 9.63
N ALA A 19 -29.17 19.56 9.23
CA ALA A 19 -29.25 20.29 7.97
C ALA A 19 -28.45 21.60 8.06
N CYS A 20 -27.55 21.85 7.11
CA CYS A 20 -26.97 23.17 6.88
C CYS A 20 -27.85 23.91 5.86
N GLY A 21 -28.42 25.04 6.28
CA GLY A 21 -29.15 25.96 5.42
C GLY A 21 -28.24 27.07 4.92
N ASP A 22 -28.33 27.37 3.62
CA ASP A 22 -27.74 28.56 3.00
C ASP A 22 -28.85 29.58 2.68
N LYS A 23 -28.62 30.83 3.08
CA LYS A 23 -29.48 31.98 2.77
C LYS A 23 -28.76 32.90 1.78
N PRO A 24 -29.44 33.40 0.74
CA PRO A 24 -28.80 34.11 -0.38
C PRO A 24 -28.57 35.60 -0.07
N GLY A 25 -27.42 36.12 -0.52
CA GLY A 25 -27.12 37.55 -0.58
C GLY A 25 -27.08 38.04 -2.02
N THR A 26 -27.98 38.96 -2.37
CA THR A 26 -28.09 39.63 -3.67
C THR A 26 -27.21 40.90 -3.76
N ALA A 27 -26.63 41.05 -4.95
CA ALA A 27 -26.40 42.28 -5.72
C ALA A 27 -25.43 43.37 -5.22
N ASN A 28 -24.43 43.67 -6.06
CA ASN A 28 -24.34 44.99 -6.69
C ASN A 28 -23.48 44.96 -7.96
N ALA A 29 -23.95 45.66 -8.98
CA ALA A 29 -23.28 45.90 -10.26
C ALA A 29 -22.77 47.35 -10.32
N ALA A 30 -21.55 47.56 -10.83
CA ALA A 30 -21.16 48.73 -11.65
C ALA A 30 -19.74 48.59 -12.21
N THR A 31 -19.68 48.31 -13.52
CA THR A 31 -18.86 48.94 -14.57
C THR A 31 -17.36 49.25 -14.34
N SER A 32 -16.51 48.60 -15.15
CA SER A 32 -15.37 49.19 -15.88
C SER A 32 -14.86 48.20 -16.95
N ALA A 33 -14.67 48.65 -18.19
CA ALA A 33 -14.11 47.89 -19.32
C ALA A 33 -12.63 48.31 -19.59
N PRO A 34 -11.93 47.75 -20.58
CA PRO A 34 -11.52 46.35 -20.74
C PRO A 34 -9.97 46.24 -20.66
N GLY A 35 -9.45 45.34 -19.83
CA GLY A 35 -8.03 44.97 -19.81
C GLY A 35 -7.84 43.61 -20.48
N ALA A 36 -6.97 43.52 -21.48
CA ALA A 36 -6.66 42.28 -22.20
C ALA A 36 -6.22 41.15 -21.24
N PRO A 37 -6.70 39.91 -21.42
CA PRO A 37 -6.17 38.78 -20.66
C PRO A 37 -4.77 38.41 -21.18
N PRO A 38 -3.76 38.20 -20.32
CA PRO A 38 -2.59 37.45 -20.76
C PRO A 38 -3.04 36.03 -21.12
N ALA A 39 -2.61 35.57 -22.29
CA ALA A 39 -2.82 34.20 -22.73
C ALA A 39 -2.17 33.26 -21.72
N ASN A 40 -3.00 32.52 -20.97
CA ASN A 40 -2.57 31.35 -20.21
C ASN A 40 -1.95 30.38 -21.20
N THR A 41 -0.64 30.26 -21.17
CA THR A 41 0.07 29.16 -21.81
C THR A 41 -0.25 27.91 -20.99
N PRO A 42 -0.92 26.87 -21.51
CA PRO A 42 -1.08 25.63 -20.78
C PRO A 42 0.32 24.99 -20.67
N SER A 43 0.84 24.94 -19.45
CA SER A 43 2.06 24.20 -19.14
C SER A 43 1.74 22.70 -19.23
N PRO A 44 2.40 21.89 -20.08
CA PRO A 44 2.11 20.47 -20.22
C PRO A 44 2.81 19.60 -19.15
N ALA A 45 3.10 20.15 -17.97
CA ALA A 45 3.83 19.46 -16.90
C ALA A 45 2.92 18.69 -15.93
N SER A 46 1.59 18.79 -16.06
CA SER A 46 0.64 18.20 -15.12
C SER A 46 0.14 16.82 -15.52
N THR A 47 0.88 16.06 -16.35
CA THR A 47 0.38 14.76 -16.83
C THR A 47 1.13 13.57 -16.24
N GLU A 48 2.37 13.73 -15.80
CA GLU A 48 3.14 12.64 -15.20
C GLU A 48 2.91 12.55 -13.69
N ALA A 49 3.02 13.65 -12.94
CA ALA A 49 2.74 13.65 -11.49
C ALA A 49 1.28 13.27 -11.16
N ASP A 50 0.30 13.73 -11.96
CA ASP A 50 -1.13 13.39 -11.80
C ASP A 50 -1.50 11.98 -12.32
N ARG A 51 -0.60 11.32 -13.07
CA ARG A 51 -0.72 9.89 -13.43
C ARG A 51 -0.01 9.01 -12.41
N GLN A 52 1.16 9.43 -11.94
CA GLN A 52 1.89 8.79 -10.86
C GLN A 52 1.00 8.68 -9.61
N GLY A 53 0.31 9.77 -9.24
CA GLY A 53 -0.57 9.79 -8.08
C GLY A 53 -1.86 8.94 -8.18
N ARG A 54 -2.17 8.36 -9.35
CA ARG A 54 -3.38 7.54 -9.54
C ARG A 54 -3.13 6.04 -9.42
N ASN A 55 -1.88 5.61 -9.58
CA ASN A 55 -1.45 4.21 -9.56
C ASN A 55 -0.37 3.95 -8.50
N ASP A 56 -0.29 4.81 -7.48
CA ASP A 56 0.67 4.75 -6.38
C ASP A 56 -0.06 4.41 -5.08
N MET A 57 0.40 3.34 -4.44
CA MET A 57 -0.06 2.89 -3.13
C MET A 57 0.98 3.27 -2.09
N ILE A 58 0.51 3.93 -1.03
CA ILE A 58 1.38 4.45 0.01
C ILE A 58 1.09 3.77 1.33
N LYS A 59 2.14 3.22 1.95
CA LYS A 59 2.07 2.64 3.30
C LYS A 59 2.98 3.42 4.23
N GLU A 60 2.36 4.07 5.23
CA GLU A 60 3.07 4.75 6.30
C GLU A 60 3.48 3.74 7.39
N CYS A 61 4.77 3.67 7.68
CA CYS A 61 5.35 2.90 8.77
C CYS A 61 6.05 3.85 9.77
N SER A 62 6.38 3.38 10.96
CA SER A 62 7.06 4.20 11.97
C SER A 62 8.44 4.66 11.47
N GLY A 63 8.54 5.92 11.05
CA GLY A 63 9.77 6.55 10.55
C GLY A 63 10.11 6.31 9.08
N MET A 64 9.20 5.75 8.28
CA MET A 64 9.39 5.57 6.84
C MET A 64 8.05 5.51 6.09
N ARG A 65 8.06 5.95 4.84
CA ARG A 65 6.91 5.88 3.93
C ARG A 65 7.27 5.03 2.72
N LEU A 66 6.49 4.00 2.44
CA LEU A 66 6.68 3.12 1.30
C LEU A 66 5.74 3.57 0.18
N HIS A 67 6.28 3.66 -1.04
CA HIS A 67 5.54 4.01 -2.26
C HIS A 67 5.65 2.84 -3.21
N LEU A 68 4.52 2.21 -3.53
CA LEU A 68 4.44 1.11 -4.48
C LEU A 68 3.62 1.57 -5.67
N SER A 69 4.25 1.68 -6.83
CA SER A 69 3.61 2.19 -8.04
C SER A 69 3.65 1.16 -9.17
N ALA A 70 2.61 1.17 -10.03
CA ALA A 70 2.64 0.39 -11.25
C ALA A 70 3.65 0.99 -12.24
N LEU A 71 4.52 0.14 -12.78
CA LEU A 71 5.33 0.48 -13.93
C LEU A 71 4.42 0.53 -15.18
N PRO A 72 4.77 1.36 -16.19
CA PRO A 72 4.06 1.36 -17.46
C PRO A 72 4.01 -0.05 -18.04
N SER A 73 2.80 -0.56 -18.32
CA SER A 73 2.60 -1.92 -18.81
C SER A 73 3.41 -2.15 -20.09
N GLY A 74 4.14 -3.27 -20.13
CA GLY A 74 4.80 -3.74 -21.34
C GLY A 74 3.80 -4.22 -22.39
N THR A 75 4.29 -4.52 -23.59
CA THR A 75 3.50 -5.08 -24.69
C THR A 75 2.87 -6.45 -24.40
N ASP A 76 3.29 -7.14 -23.34
CA ASP A 76 2.79 -8.45 -22.92
C ASP A 76 1.55 -8.39 -22.03
N GLY A 77 1.12 -7.18 -21.62
CA GLY A 77 -0.04 -6.98 -20.75
C GLY A 77 0.19 -7.31 -19.28
N SER A 78 1.42 -7.66 -18.88
CA SER A 78 1.76 -7.88 -17.47
C SER A 78 2.01 -6.54 -16.75
N THR A 79 1.41 -6.38 -15.57
CA THR A 79 1.68 -5.23 -14.71
C THR A 79 2.82 -5.57 -13.76
N LYS A 80 3.92 -4.83 -13.86
CA LYS A 80 4.99 -4.84 -12.86
C LYS A 80 4.87 -3.61 -11.97
N THR A 81 5.42 -3.68 -10.77
CA THR A 81 5.46 -2.61 -9.79
C THR A 81 6.89 -2.22 -9.45
N HIS A 82 7.03 -1.00 -8.93
CA HIS A 82 8.27 -0.43 -8.44
C HIS A 82 8.06 0.07 -7.01
N LEU A 83 8.99 -0.27 -6.12
CA LEU A 83 8.94 0.06 -4.71
C LEU A 83 10.02 1.08 -4.37
N GLU A 84 9.60 2.19 -3.79
CA GLU A 84 10.48 3.20 -3.20
C GLU A 84 10.21 3.32 -1.70
N MET A 85 11.26 3.55 -0.93
CA MET A 85 11.18 3.92 0.47
C MET A 85 11.61 5.39 0.63
N GLU A 86 10.80 6.16 1.34
CA GLU A 86 11.08 7.54 1.70
C GLU A 86 11.34 7.65 3.21
N ARG A 87 12.44 8.30 3.56
CA ARG A 87 12.86 8.54 4.93
C ARG A 87 13.63 9.85 5.02
N ASP A 88 13.33 10.67 6.03
CA ASP A 88 14.02 11.96 6.25
C ASP A 88 14.01 12.87 5.00
N GLY A 89 12.93 12.77 4.19
CA GLY A 89 12.76 13.47 2.92
C GLY A 89 13.61 12.95 1.76
N GLN A 90 14.35 11.85 1.95
CA GLN A 90 15.12 11.16 0.91
C GLN A 90 14.35 9.93 0.44
N ARG A 91 14.21 9.80 -0.88
CA ARG A 91 13.60 8.63 -1.50
C ARG A 91 14.67 7.73 -2.12
N GLN A 92 14.55 6.43 -1.92
CA GLN A 92 15.42 5.42 -2.51
C GLN A 92 14.61 4.23 -3.02
N GLU A 93 15.07 3.65 -4.12
CA GLU A 93 14.52 2.39 -4.61
C GLU A 93 14.85 1.24 -3.65
N VAL A 94 13.89 0.33 -3.47
CA VAL A 94 14.08 -0.93 -2.74
C VAL A 94 14.18 -2.05 -3.77
N SER A 95 15.34 -2.70 -3.82
CA SER A 95 15.56 -3.80 -4.77
C SER A 95 14.67 -5.01 -4.46
N ALA A 96 14.07 -5.57 -5.51
CA ALA A 96 13.37 -6.84 -5.41
C ALA A 96 14.37 -8.00 -5.15
N PRO A 97 13.95 -9.06 -4.44
CA PRO A 97 14.75 -10.27 -4.32
C PRO A 97 15.00 -10.89 -5.71
N PRO A 98 16.21 -11.37 -6.03
CA PRO A 98 16.50 -11.96 -7.35
C PRO A 98 15.61 -13.14 -7.71
N GLU A 99 15.21 -13.94 -6.72
CA GLU A 99 14.30 -15.07 -6.87
C GLU A 99 12.87 -14.66 -7.28
N MET A 100 12.53 -13.37 -7.20
CA MET A 100 11.22 -12.81 -7.55
C MET A 100 11.19 -12.11 -8.91
N ALA A 101 12.18 -12.33 -9.79
CA ALA A 101 12.28 -11.65 -11.08
C ALA A 101 11.01 -11.80 -11.96
N ASP A 102 10.36 -12.96 -11.90
CA ASP A 102 9.13 -13.24 -12.66
C ASP A 102 7.87 -12.71 -11.97
N TYR A 103 7.98 -12.30 -10.70
CA TYR A 103 6.89 -11.79 -9.88
C TYR A 103 6.97 -10.27 -9.72
N THR A 104 6.06 -9.70 -8.93
CA THR A 104 6.05 -8.28 -8.62
C THR A 104 5.50 -8.02 -7.22
N ALA A 105 5.80 -6.85 -6.64
CA ALA A 105 5.27 -6.50 -5.33
C ALA A 105 3.78 -6.18 -5.45
N VAL A 106 2.97 -6.84 -4.64
CA VAL A 106 1.50 -6.77 -4.65
C VAL A 106 0.89 -6.34 -3.31
N GLY A 107 1.71 -6.12 -2.28
CA GLY A 107 1.23 -5.66 -0.99
C GLY A 107 2.33 -5.17 -0.05
N LEU A 108 1.97 -4.28 0.87
CA LEU A 108 2.89 -3.67 1.83
C LEU A 108 2.37 -3.73 3.27
N GLY A 109 3.24 -4.09 4.20
CA GLY A 109 2.95 -4.16 5.64
C GLY A 109 4.08 -3.59 6.48
N CYS A 110 3.76 -3.14 7.69
CA CYS A 110 4.75 -2.64 8.65
C CYS A 110 4.84 -3.60 9.83
N ALA A 111 6.04 -3.94 10.25
CA ALA A 111 6.27 -4.73 11.46
C ALA A 111 7.18 -3.96 12.42
N GLU A 112 7.03 -4.23 13.72
CA GLU A 112 7.84 -3.60 14.77
C GLU A 112 8.20 -4.66 15.81
N ASP A 113 9.46 -4.67 16.27
CA ASP A 113 9.89 -5.56 17.34
C ASP A 113 9.52 -4.99 18.73
N ALA A 114 9.72 -5.78 19.79
CA ALA A 114 9.43 -5.34 21.16
C ALA A 114 10.31 -4.17 21.66
N LYS A 115 11.36 -3.80 20.92
CA LYS A 115 12.29 -2.70 21.23
C LYS A 115 11.95 -1.42 20.45
N GLY A 116 10.96 -1.46 19.58
CA GLY A 116 10.57 -0.34 18.71
C GLY A 116 11.40 -0.23 17.42
N SER A 117 12.13 -1.28 17.03
CA SER A 117 12.80 -1.31 15.72
C SER A 117 11.75 -1.56 14.63
N SER A 118 11.66 -0.66 13.67
CA SER A 118 10.72 -0.79 12.54
C SER A 118 11.28 -1.72 11.44
N TYR A 119 10.36 -2.40 10.77
CA TYR A 119 10.60 -3.23 9.59
C TYR A 119 9.44 -3.05 8.64
N PHE A 120 9.62 -3.47 7.39
CA PHE A 120 8.51 -3.59 6.46
C PHE A 120 8.52 -4.92 5.74
N VAL A 121 7.32 -5.37 5.40
CA VAL A 121 7.07 -6.60 4.67
C VAL A 121 6.53 -6.23 3.30
N VAL A 122 7.14 -6.81 2.27
CA VAL A 122 6.68 -6.73 0.89
C VAL A 122 6.15 -8.09 0.50
N GLN A 123 4.91 -8.13 0.03
CA GLN A 123 4.27 -9.30 -0.53
C GLN A 123 4.53 -9.33 -2.03
N TYR A 124 5.00 -10.46 -2.56
CA TYR A 124 5.22 -10.68 -3.99
C TYR A 124 4.23 -11.69 -4.55
N GLY A 125 3.81 -11.47 -5.79
CA GLY A 125 2.87 -12.30 -6.53
C GLY A 125 2.71 -11.85 -7.98
N GLU A 126 1.56 -12.17 -8.58
CA GLU A 126 1.22 -11.83 -9.96
C GLU A 126 0.01 -10.87 -10.00
N LEU A 127 0.03 -9.88 -10.90
CA LEU A 127 -1.10 -8.97 -11.15
C LEU A 127 -1.78 -9.30 -12.49
N PRO A 128 -3.11 -9.13 -12.61
CA PRO A 128 -4.07 -8.69 -11.60
C PRO A 128 -4.59 -9.82 -10.69
N TYR A 129 -4.09 -11.04 -10.88
CA TYR A 129 -4.67 -12.25 -10.30
C TYR A 129 -4.46 -12.36 -8.78
N GLY A 130 -3.52 -11.62 -8.19
CA GLY A 130 -3.38 -11.42 -6.74
C GLY A 130 -3.51 -12.71 -5.93
N CYS A 131 -4.14 -12.62 -4.75
CA CYS A 131 -4.28 -13.68 -3.74
C CYS A 131 -4.95 -15.01 -4.18
N GLU A 132 -5.28 -15.21 -5.46
CA GLU A 132 -5.63 -16.53 -6.00
C GLU A 132 -4.41 -17.46 -6.13
N PHE A 133 -3.19 -16.90 -6.14
CA PHE A 133 -1.95 -17.65 -6.20
C PHE A 133 -1.08 -17.45 -4.95
N CYS A 134 -0.20 -18.41 -4.72
CA CYS A 134 0.76 -18.45 -3.63
C CYS A 134 1.58 -17.15 -3.55
N GLU A 135 1.59 -16.49 -2.39
CA GLU A 135 2.31 -15.23 -2.19
C GLU A 135 3.57 -15.44 -1.34
N TRP A 136 4.64 -14.74 -1.73
CA TRP A 136 5.90 -14.71 -1.00
C TRP A 136 5.99 -13.47 -0.13
N PHE A 137 6.62 -13.59 1.03
CA PHE A 137 6.84 -12.47 1.92
C PHE A 137 8.33 -12.22 2.12
N PHE A 138 8.73 -10.97 1.93
CA PHE A 138 10.09 -10.52 2.15
C PHE A 138 10.11 -9.40 3.16
N LEU A 139 10.97 -9.58 4.16
CA LEU A 139 11.19 -8.67 5.25
C LEU A 139 12.40 -7.79 4.93
N TYR A 140 12.22 -6.50 5.16
CA TYR A 140 13.25 -5.49 4.99
C TYR A 140 13.41 -4.69 6.28
N ASP A 141 14.63 -4.23 6.55
CA ASP A 141 14.89 -3.28 7.63
C ASP A 141 14.57 -1.83 7.22
N ILE A 142 14.70 -0.89 8.16
CA ILE A 142 14.50 0.56 7.93
C ILE A 142 15.45 1.20 6.90
N LYS A 143 16.46 0.47 6.41
CA LYS A 143 17.40 0.92 5.39
C LYS A 143 17.08 0.30 4.03
N GLY A 144 16.01 -0.49 3.93
CA GLY A 144 15.66 -1.23 2.72
C GLY A 144 16.55 -2.44 2.46
N GLN A 145 17.25 -2.95 3.49
CA GLN A 145 18.04 -4.17 3.36
C GLN A 145 17.16 -5.39 3.49
N LEU A 146 17.23 -6.28 2.50
CA LEU A 146 16.54 -7.57 2.50
C LEU A 146 17.07 -8.49 3.60
N LEU A 147 16.18 -9.15 4.34
CA LEU A 147 16.51 -9.94 5.52
C LEU A 147 16.23 -11.44 5.41
N ASN A 148 15.54 -11.89 4.36
CA ASN A 148 15.25 -13.29 4.09
C ASN A 148 15.23 -13.59 2.58
N HIS A 149 15.30 -14.87 2.23
CA HIS A 149 15.19 -15.37 0.87
C HIS A 149 14.10 -16.43 0.73
N ALA A 150 13.72 -16.71 -0.51
CA ALA A 150 12.85 -17.82 -0.90
C ALA A 150 13.57 -18.63 -1.98
N THR A 151 14.61 -19.37 -1.60
CA THR A 151 15.42 -20.18 -2.54
C THR A 151 15.37 -21.66 -2.17
N PRO A 152 14.75 -22.54 -2.99
CA PRO A 152 13.99 -22.24 -4.21
C PRO A 152 12.70 -21.45 -3.88
N PRO A 153 12.09 -20.74 -4.86
CA PRO A 153 10.89 -19.95 -4.60
C PRO A 153 9.69 -20.83 -4.24
N LEU A 154 9.62 -22.06 -4.74
CA LEU A 154 8.49 -22.95 -4.47
C LEU A 154 8.94 -24.19 -3.70
N HIS A 155 8.16 -24.55 -2.70
CA HIS A 155 8.14 -25.92 -2.17
C HIS A 155 7.40 -26.82 -3.15
N THR A 156 7.85 -28.06 -3.27
CA THR A 156 7.12 -29.11 -4.02
C THR A 156 6.89 -30.29 -3.10
N GLN A 157 5.63 -30.58 -2.80
CA GLN A 157 5.22 -31.71 -1.97
C GLN A 157 4.05 -32.41 -2.65
N ASP A 158 4.16 -33.73 -2.84
CA ASP A 158 3.12 -34.56 -3.46
C ASP A 158 2.59 -34.02 -4.81
N GLY A 159 3.46 -33.36 -5.58
CA GLY A 159 3.14 -32.75 -6.86
C GLY A 159 2.42 -31.40 -6.77
N GLN A 160 2.18 -30.88 -5.56
CA GLN A 160 1.64 -29.54 -5.31
C GLN A 160 2.77 -28.55 -5.04
N GLN A 161 2.61 -27.33 -5.57
CA GLN A 161 3.54 -26.23 -5.34
C GLN A 161 2.94 -25.22 -4.38
N SER A 162 3.79 -24.66 -3.51
CA SER A 162 3.43 -23.62 -2.54
C SER A 162 4.59 -22.63 -2.37
N PRO A 163 4.35 -21.39 -1.93
CA PRO A 163 5.40 -20.40 -1.83
C PRO A 163 6.34 -20.79 -0.67
N ASN A 164 7.64 -20.71 -0.91
CA ASN A 164 8.63 -20.94 0.13
C ASN A 164 8.76 -19.68 1.00
N ASN A 165 8.16 -19.72 2.19
CA ASN A 165 8.22 -18.65 3.20
C ASN A 165 9.00 -19.10 4.46
N ASP A 166 9.76 -20.20 4.40
CA ASP A 166 10.42 -20.78 5.59
C ASP A 166 11.37 -19.79 6.26
N GLU A 167 12.23 -19.13 5.48
CA GLU A 167 13.17 -18.15 6.02
C GLU A 167 12.46 -16.89 6.51
N TYR A 168 11.36 -16.50 5.86
CA TYR A 168 10.53 -15.39 6.32
C TYR A 168 9.95 -15.67 7.72
N GLU A 169 9.33 -16.83 7.90
CA GLU A 169 8.75 -17.27 9.18
C GLU A 169 9.81 -17.36 10.26
N HIS A 170 10.96 -17.97 9.94
CA HIS A 170 12.10 -18.03 10.87
C HIS A 170 12.60 -16.64 11.26
N LYS A 171 12.62 -15.69 10.31
CA LYS A 171 13.09 -14.33 10.57
C LYS A 171 12.12 -13.55 11.45
N LEU A 172 10.81 -13.73 11.27
CA LEU A 172 9.81 -13.16 12.16
C LEU A 172 10.01 -13.67 13.59
N GLU A 173 10.17 -14.98 13.78
CA GLU A 173 10.41 -15.56 15.10
C GLU A 173 11.71 -15.04 15.73
N ALA A 174 12.82 -15.06 14.99
CA ALA A 174 14.13 -14.64 15.47
C ALA A 174 14.16 -13.16 15.91
N LEU A 175 13.36 -12.30 15.27
CA LEU A 175 13.24 -10.89 15.59
C LEU A 175 12.09 -10.58 16.57
N GLY A 176 11.26 -11.58 16.92
CA GLY A 176 10.07 -11.38 17.75
C GLY A 176 8.99 -10.55 17.05
N LEU A 177 8.93 -10.60 15.72
CA LEU A 177 7.94 -9.91 14.90
C LEU A 177 6.70 -10.77 14.70
N LYS A 178 5.58 -10.12 14.41
CA LYS A 178 4.37 -10.76 13.90
C LYS A 178 4.25 -10.48 12.41
N HIS A 179 3.65 -11.42 11.67
CA HIS A 179 3.21 -11.13 10.31
C HIS A 179 2.21 -9.95 10.36
N PRO A 180 2.47 -8.86 9.63
CA PRO A 180 1.63 -7.68 9.69
C PRO A 180 0.41 -7.81 8.79
N GLU A 181 -0.60 -6.98 9.04
CA GLU A 181 -1.66 -6.76 8.05
C GLU A 181 -1.07 -6.05 6.82
N LEU A 182 -1.33 -6.62 5.65
CA LEU A 182 -0.85 -6.13 4.36
C LEU A 182 -1.92 -5.27 3.70
N LEU A 183 -1.51 -4.11 3.20
CA LEU A 183 -2.31 -3.31 2.28
C LEU A 183 -2.05 -3.84 0.87
N PRO A 184 -3.06 -4.42 0.18
CA PRO A 184 -2.89 -4.94 -1.17
C PRO A 184 -2.84 -3.80 -2.18
N PHE A 185 -1.98 -3.96 -3.19
CA PHE A 185 -1.87 -3.06 -4.32
C PHE A 185 -3.11 -3.19 -5.21
N GLN A 186 -3.74 -2.04 -5.49
CA GLN A 186 -4.88 -1.95 -6.38
C GLN A 186 -4.46 -1.11 -7.60
N PRO A 187 -4.12 -1.76 -8.74
CA PRO A 187 -3.71 -1.07 -9.96
C PRO A 187 -4.84 -0.28 -10.63
#